data_AF-A0A1Q6V268-F1
#
_entry.id   AF-A0A1Q6V268-F1
#
_cell.length_a   1.000
_cell.length_b   1.000
_cell.length_c   1.000
_cell.angle_alpha   90.00
_cell.angle_beta   90.00
_cell.angle_gamma   90.00
#
_symmetry.space_group_name_H-M   'P 1'
#
loop_
_entity.id
_entity.type
_entity.pdbx_description
1 polymer ?
#
loop_
_entity_poly.entity_id
_entity_poly.type
_entity_poly.pdbx_seq_one_letter_code
_entity_poly.pdbx_strand_id
1 'polypeptide(L)'
;MKKLTVAERRERELRFAAERYSIPYDELKHLMNRFYRLNGALERLSYLENDERTCNRRSTKELSESTDRRSEKLNADLEKYGLCLDYFGHLATICEKGTTRTAIEAIYYE
;
A
#
# COMPACT_ATOMS: atom_id res chain seq x y z
N MET A 1 5.14 -22.27 -20.17
CA MET A 1 5.72 -21.09 -19.46
C MET A 1 5.78 -21.41 -17.98
N LYS A 2 6.92 -21.17 -17.31
CA LYS A 2 7.03 -21.30 -15.85
C LYS A 2 6.16 -20.20 -15.20
N LYS A 3 5.26 -20.56 -14.29
CA LYS A 3 4.48 -19.59 -13.51
C LYS A 3 5.44 -18.94 -12.50
N LEU A 4 5.54 -17.62 -12.52
CA LEU A 4 6.35 -16.88 -11.56
C LEU A 4 5.74 -17.00 -10.17
N THR A 5 6.59 -17.16 -9.16
CA THR A 5 6.23 -17.03 -7.75
C THR A 5 5.82 -15.59 -7.44
N VAL A 6 5.08 -15.38 -6.35
CA VAL A 6 4.72 -14.04 -5.86
C VAL A 6 5.97 -13.18 -5.63
N ALA A 7 7.05 -13.76 -5.11
CA ALA A 7 8.31 -13.05 -4.90
C ALA A 7 8.94 -12.59 -6.23
N GLU A 8 8.98 -13.47 -7.24
CA GLU A 8 9.48 -13.12 -8.57
C GLU A 8 8.60 -12.07 -9.27
N ARG A 9 7.27 -12.15 -9.12
CA ARG A 9 6.34 -11.13 -9.64
C ARG A 9 6.59 -9.77 -9.00
N ARG A 10 6.74 -9.72 -7.66
CA ARG A 10 7.04 -8.49 -6.90
C ARG A 10 8.38 -7.89 -7.33
N GLU A 11 9.42 -8.72 -7.45
CA GLU A 11 10.74 -8.29 -7.88
C GLU A 11 10.71 -7.68 -9.29
N ARG A 12 9.98 -8.31 -10.20
CA ARG A 12 9.79 -7.80 -11.57
C ARG A 12 9.10 -6.44 -11.57
N GLU A 13 8.02 -6.31 -10.80
CA GLU A 13 7.27 -5.05 -10.70
C GLU A 13 8.08 -3.94 -10.07
N LEU A 14 8.84 -4.25 -9.01
CA LEU A 14 9.75 -3.32 -8.35
C LEU A 14 10.79 -2.74 -9.32
N ARG A 15 11.40 -3.59 -10.16
CA ARG A 15 12.38 -3.13 -11.17
C ARG A 15 11.73 -2.23 -12.21
N PHE A 16 10.57 -2.64 -12.73
CA PHE A 16 9.81 -1.86 -13.70
C PHE A 16 9.43 -0.49 -13.15
N ALA A 17 8.88 -0.43 -11.95
CA ALA A 17 8.46 0.81 -11.32
C ALA A 17 9.65 1.71 -10.94
N ALA A 18 10.78 1.14 -10.50
CA ALA A 18 12.00 1.88 -10.21
C ALA A 18 12.50 2.62 -11.46
N GLU A 19 12.53 1.94 -12.61
CA GLU A 19 12.90 2.54 -13.90
C GLU A 19 11.86 3.58 -14.36
N ARG A 20 10.57 3.22 -14.35
CA ARG A 20 9.47 4.05 -14.86
C ARG A 20 9.36 5.39 -14.14
N TYR A 21 9.46 5.39 -12.81
CA TYR A 21 9.29 6.57 -11.98
C TYR A 21 10.62 7.16 -11.50
N SER A 22 11.76 6.65 -12.00
CA SER A 22 13.10 7.10 -11.63
C SER A 22 13.34 7.10 -10.11
N ILE A 23 12.87 6.05 -9.43
CA ILE A 23 12.99 5.88 -7.99
C ILE A 23 14.14 4.90 -7.72
N PRO A 24 15.11 5.23 -6.84
CA PRO A 24 16.13 4.27 -6.45
C PRO A 24 15.50 2.95 -5.95
N TYR A 25 15.98 1.82 -6.46
CA TYR A 25 15.36 0.52 -6.20
C TYR A 25 15.18 0.23 -4.69
N ASP A 26 16.19 0.51 -3.86
CA ASP A 26 16.12 0.27 -2.41
C ASP A 26 15.10 1.18 -1.71
N GLU A 27 14.96 2.42 -2.20
CA GLU A 27 13.95 3.36 -1.72
C GLU A 27 12.54 2.87 -2.10
N LEU A 28 12.34 2.48 -3.36
CA LEU A 28 11.07 1.93 -3.80
C LEU A 28 10.70 0.65 -3.05
N LYS A 29 11.67 -0.25 -2.82
CA LYS A 29 11.48 -1.45 -2.00
C LYS A 29 11.04 -1.09 -0.58
N HIS A 30 11.62 -0.04 0.01
CA HIS A 30 11.19 0.46 1.32
C HIS A 30 9.75 1.01 1.30
N LEU A 31 9.39 1.80 0.28
CA LEU A 31 8.03 2.32 0.09
C LEU A 31 7.01 1.20 -0.09
N MET A 32 7.31 0.21 -0.94
CA MET A 32 6.43 -0.94 -1.18
C MET A 32 6.23 -1.79 0.08
N ASN A 33 7.28 -2.00 0.90
CA ASN A 33 7.14 -2.70 2.17
C ASN A 33 6.21 -1.95 3.15
N ARG A 34 6.28 -0.61 3.18
CA ARG A 34 5.36 0.22 3.96
C ARG A 34 3.93 0.11 3.42
N PHE A 35 3.76 0.15 2.10
CA PHE A 35 2.47 -0.03 1.43
C PHE A 35 1.83 -1.39 1.77
N TYR A 36 2.56 -2.49 1.69
CA TYR A 36 2.03 -3.81 2.05
C TYR A 36 1.61 -3.89 3.52
N ARG A 37 2.40 -3.30 4.43
CA ARG A 37 2.05 -3.24 5.86
C ARG A 37 0.85 -2.33 6.14
N LEU A 38 0.69 -1.26 5.37
CA LEU A 38 -0.46 -0.36 5.44
C LEU A 38 -1.72 -1.13 5.04
N ASN A 39 -1.71 -1.81 3.89
CA ASN A 39 -2.86 -2.58 3.42
C ASN A 39 -3.22 -3.74 4.36
N GLY A 40 -2.25 -4.42 4.97
CA GLY A 40 -2.55 -5.41 6.01
C GLY A 40 -3.21 -4.80 7.27
N ALA A 41 -2.90 -3.55 7.60
CA ALA A 41 -3.55 -2.85 8.71
C ALA A 41 -4.97 -2.38 8.34
N LEU A 42 -5.15 -1.87 7.12
CA LEU A 42 -6.45 -1.46 6.58
C LEU A 42 -7.43 -2.63 6.47
N GLU A 43 -6.95 -3.78 5.97
CA GLU A 43 -7.73 -5.01 5.95
C GLU A 43 -8.14 -5.44 7.35
N ARG A 44 -7.22 -5.40 8.32
CA ARG A 44 -7.56 -5.71 9.70
C ARG A 44 -8.59 -4.74 10.29
N LEU A 45 -8.46 -3.44 10.00
CA LEU A 45 -9.42 -2.43 10.46
C LEU A 45 -10.80 -2.66 9.86
N SER A 46 -10.90 -3.06 8.59
CA SER A 46 -12.19 -3.35 7.97
C SER A 46 -12.95 -4.44 8.72
N TYR A 47 -12.28 -5.45 9.26
CA TYR A 47 -12.93 -6.45 10.13
C TYR A 47 -13.29 -5.90 11.52
N LEU A 48 -12.37 -5.15 12.16
CA LEU A 48 -12.56 -4.70 13.54
C LEU A 48 -13.62 -3.59 13.66
N GLU A 49 -13.64 -2.66 12.72
CA GLU A 49 -14.58 -1.53 12.74
C GLU A 49 -16.00 -1.98 12.40
N ASN A 50 -16.16 -3.10 11.69
CA ASN A 50 -17.45 -3.68 11.34
C ASN A 50 -17.96 -4.76 12.32
N ASP A 51 -17.25 -5.01 13.43
CA ASP A 51 -17.69 -5.93 14.49
C ASP A 51 -18.13 -5.14 15.73
N GLU A 52 -19.40 -5.30 16.15
CA GLU A 52 -20.00 -4.66 17.33
C GLU A 52 -19.17 -4.84 18.62
N ARG A 53 -18.42 -5.95 18.73
CA ARG A 53 -17.62 -6.31 19.90
C ARG A 53 -16.28 -5.57 19.94
N THR A 54 -15.81 -5.08 18.79
CA THR A 54 -14.45 -4.55 18.64
C THR A 54 -14.39 -3.13 18.09
N CYS A 55 -15.43 -2.64 17.42
CA CYS A 55 -15.48 -1.30 16.81
C CYS A 55 -15.19 -0.17 17.81
N ASN A 56 -15.71 -0.27 19.04
CA ASN A 56 -15.56 0.76 20.06
C ASN A 56 -14.35 0.56 20.98
N ARG A 57 -13.53 -0.48 20.76
CA ARG A 57 -12.36 -0.73 21.60
C ARG A 57 -11.29 0.32 21.36
N ARG A 58 -10.63 0.73 22.43
CA ARG A 58 -9.47 1.63 22.40
C ARG A 58 -8.39 1.15 21.42
N SER A 59 -8.09 -0.15 21.42
CA SER A 59 -7.11 -0.76 20.51
C SER A 59 -7.44 -0.57 19.03
N THR A 60 -8.74 -0.56 18.67
CA THR A 60 -9.19 -0.37 17.30
C THR A 60 -9.00 1.08 16.88
N LYS A 61 -9.37 2.03 17.76
CA LYS A 61 -9.12 3.46 17.55
C LYS A 61 -7.64 3.79 17.41
N GLU A 62 -6.80 3.25 18.31
CA GLU A 62 -5.34 3.45 18.24
C GLU A 62 -4.72 2.87 16.95
N LEU A 63 -5.22 1.72 16.49
CA LEU A 63 -4.81 1.15 15.21
C LEU A 63 -5.25 2.02 14.03
N SER A 64 -6.48 2.55 14.06
CA SER A 64 -7.04 3.44 13.03
C SER A 64 -6.19 4.71 12.92
N GLU A 65 -5.98 5.44 14.02
CA GLU A 65 -5.14 6.65 14.04
C GLU A 65 -3.70 6.38 13.59
N SER A 66 -3.12 5.25 13.99
CA SER A 66 -1.77 4.86 13.55
C SER A 66 -1.72 4.51 12.06
N THR A 67 -2.81 3.99 11.51
CA THR A 67 -2.93 3.66 10.09
C THR A 67 -3.08 4.93 9.26
N ASP A 68 -3.88 5.89 9.71
CA ASP A 68 -4.03 7.20 9.09
C ASP A 68 -2.68 7.94 9.00
N ARG A 69 -1.97 8.07 10.13
CA ARG A 69 -0.63 8.69 10.14
C ARG A 69 0.36 8.01 9.21
N ARG A 70 0.30 6.67 9.10
CA ARG A 70 1.17 5.90 8.20
C ARG A 70 0.78 6.10 6.74
N SER A 71 -0.52 6.23 6.44
CA SER A 71 -1.03 6.57 5.12
C SER A 71 -0.54 7.95 4.70
N GLU A 72 -0.80 8.99 5.49
CA GLU A 72 -0.41 10.37 5.18
C GLU A 72 1.09 10.46 4.90
N LYS A 73 1.90 9.83 5.75
CA LYS A 73 3.36 9.79 5.58
C LYS A 73 3.76 9.06 4.30
N LEU A 74 3.14 7.92 4.00
CA LEU A 74 3.45 7.17 2.78
C LEU A 74 3.03 7.94 1.52
N ASN A 75 1.86 8.57 1.54
CA ASN A 75 1.39 9.39 0.44
C ASN A 75 2.33 10.58 0.19
N ALA A 76 2.73 11.30 1.24
CA ALA A 76 3.68 12.41 1.13
C ALA A 76 5.05 11.99 0.57
N ASP A 77 5.52 10.79 0.89
CA ASP A 77 6.76 10.25 0.33
C ASP A 77 6.59 9.84 -1.15
N LEU A 78 5.44 9.30 -1.54
CA LEU A 78 5.10 8.93 -2.93
C LEU A 78 4.93 10.16 -3.83
N GLU A 79 4.38 11.25 -3.29
CA GLU A 79 4.14 12.49 -4.05
C GLU A 79 5.40 13.09 -4.66
N LYS A 80 6.58 12.87 -4.05
CA LYS A 80 7.89 13.29 -4.57
C LYS A 80 8.19 12.70 -5.95
N TYR A 81 7.55 11.58 -6.30
CA TYR A 81 7.74 10.84 -7.55
C TYR A 81 6.52 10.94 -8.48
N GLY A 82 5.60 11.88 -8.23
CA GLY A 82 4.38 11.99 -9.03
C GLY A 82 3.40 10.84 -8.80
N LEU A 83 3.47 10.18 -7.65
CA LEU A 83 2.58 9.10 -7.25
C LEU A 83 1.66 9.55 -6.10
N CYS A 84 0.55 8.85 -5.90
CA CYS A 84 -0.31 9.04 -4.72
C CYS A 84 -0.93 7.72 -4.27
N LEU A 85 -1.44 7.70 -3.04
CA LEU A 85 -2.36 6.67 -2.56
C LEU A 85 -3.78 7.07 -2.92
N ASP A 86 -4.51 6.17 -3.54
CA ASP A 86 -5.96 6.25 -3.72
C ASP A 86 -6.62 5.01 -3.10
N TYR A 87 -7.92 5.10 -2.79
CA TYR A 87 -8.63 4.09 -2.00
C TYR A 87 -9.83 3.54 -2.78
N PHE A 88 -9.70 2.30 -3.24
CA PHE A 88 -10.78 1.57 -3.88
C PHE A 88 -11.36 0.56 -2.89
N GLY A 89 -12.45 0.94 -2.24
CA GLY A 89 -12.98 0.20 -1.08
C GLY A 89 -12.19 0.52 0.18
N HIS A 90 -11.76 -0.50 0.91
CA HIS A 90 -11.03 -0.33 2.17
C HIS A 90 -9.51 -0.45 2.04
N LEU A 91 -8.98 -0.78 0.84
CA LEU A 91 -7.55 -0.93 0.59
C LEU A 91 -7.00 0.23 -0.24
N ALA A 92 -5.74 0.56 0.01
CA ALA A 92 -5.01 1.56 -0.76
C ALA A 92 -4.43 0.95 -2.06
N THR A 93 -4.36 1.78 -3.09
CA THR A 93 -3.71 1.52 -4.38
C THR A 93 -2.73 2.66 -4.68
N ILE A 94 -1.57 2.36 -5.26
CA ILE A 94 -0.62 3.38 -5.69
C ILE A 94 -1.01 3.80 -7.12
N CYS A 95 -1.33 5.07 -7.31
CA CYS A 95 -1.78 5.66 -8.58
C CYS A 95 -0.83 6.75 -9.08
N GLU A 96 -0.91 7.06 -10.38
CA GLU A 96 -0.26 8.25 -10.94
C GLU A 96 -1.01 9.50 -10.43
N LYS A 97 -0.28 10.48 -9.88
CA LYS A 97 -0.87 11.65 -9.23
C LYS A 97 -1.80 12.41 -10.18
N GLY A 98 -3.00 12.70 -9.69
CA GLY A 98 -4.06 13.36 -10.47
C GLY A 98 -4.87 12.41 -11.36
N THR A 99 -4.69 11.10 -11.22
CA THR A 99 -5.43 10.07 -11.94
C THR A 99 -5.85 8.93 -11.02
N THR A 100 -6.77 8.09 -11.48
CA THR A 100 -7.12 6.82 -10.82
C THR A 100 -6.40 5.61 -11.44
N ARG A 101 -5.37 5.86 -12.27
CA ARG A 101 -4.65 4.80 -12.97
C ARG A 101 -3.64 4.17 -12.01
N THR A 102 -3.72 2.86 -11.81
CA THR A 102 -2.73 2.09 -11.05
C THR A 102 -1.33 2.32 -11.64
N ALA A 103 -0.43 2.80 -10.79
CA ALA A 103 0.94 3.11 -11.14
C ALA A 103 1.90 1.94 -10.89
N ILE A 104 1.67 1.21 -9.79
CA ILE A 104 2.50 0.07 -9.35
C ILE A 104 1.57 -1.05 -8.90
N GLU A 105 1.71 -2.23 -9.49
CA GLU A 105 0.85 -3.37 -9.19
C GLU A 105 1.13 -3.95 -7.80
N ALA A 106 0.08 -4.09 -7.00
CA ALA A 106 0.14 -4.72 -5.69
C ALA A 106 -0.01 -6.24 -5.84
N ILE A 107 1.00 -7.00 -5.42
CA ILE A 107 1.00 -8.46 -5.55
C ILE A 107 1.03 -9.05 -4.14
N TYR A 108 0.01 -9.82 -3.75
CA TYR A 108 -0.10 -10.45 -2.43
C TYR A 108 0.22 -11.94 -2.48
N TYR A 109 0.42 -12.55 -1.32
CA TYR A 109 0.44 -14.01 -1.23
C TYR A 109 -1.00 -14.50 -1.38
N GLU A 110 -1.23 -15.36 -2.38
CA GLU A 110 -2.51 -16.08 -2.62
C GLU A 110 -2.62 -17.29 -1.69
#